data_AF-A0A7L8W7J5-F1
#
_entry.id   AF-A0A7L8W7J5-F1
#
_cell.length_a   1.000
_cell.length_b   1.000
_cell.length_c   1.000
_cell.angle_alpha   90.00
_cell.angle_beta   90.00
_cell.angle_gamma   90.00
#
_symmetry.space_group_name_H-M   'P 1'
#
loop_
_entity.id
_entity.type
_entity.pdbx_description
1 polymer ?
#
loop_
_entity_poly.entity_id
_entity_poly.type
_entity_poly.pdbx_seq_one_letter_code
_entity_poly.pdbx_strand_id
1 'polypeptide(L)'
;MSNKVQERRERKITEAIKAKNWNEVTRLLQQEQSNAERRDRYHHKRSMEENIARNDGKRRERYEVVASSDLNPEEALILEELIQAIREAKASLSEIDSKIVEMIAEQGSSYKETARYVTEHYKKMSDVTVKSHYCKALKKLAPLLKTYR
;
A
#
# COMPACT_ATOMS: atom_id res chain seq x y z
N MET A 1 0.31 -28.74 0.23
CA MET A 1 0.34 -29.14 -1.20
C MET A 1 1.79 -29.15 -1.65
N SER A 2 2.32 -30.29 -2.07
CA SER A 2 3.71 -30.41 -2.53
C SER A 2 3.85 -29.79 -3.92
N ASN A 3 4.88 -29.00 -4.13
CA ASN A 3 5.13 -28.29 -5.39
C ASN A 3 5.82 -29.25 -6.38
N LYS A 4 5.23 -29.48 -7.57
CA LYS A 4 5.79 -30.37 -8.61
C LYS A 4 7.27 -30.10 -8.93
N VAL A 5 7.71 -28.84 -8.77
CA VAL A 5 9.11 -28.43 -8.98
C VAL A 5 10.02 -28.98 -7.88
N GLN A 6 9.56 -28.94 -6.63
CA GLN A 6 10.29 -29.45 -5.47
C GLN A 6 10.45 -30.97 -5.53
N GLU A 7 9.38 -31.71 -5.85
CA GLU A 7 9.42 -33.17 -6.01
C GLU A 7 10.37 -33.62 -7.12
N ARG A 8 10.42 -32.86 -8.23
CA ARG A 8 11.36 -33.13 -9.32
C ARG A 8 12.81 -32.90 -8.88
N ARG A 9 13.07 -31.88 -8.07
CA ARG A 9 14.40 -31.60 -7.53
C ARG A 9 14.85 -32.70 -6.57
N GLU A 10 14.00 -33.09 -5.64
CA GLU A 10 14.31 -34.13 -4.64
C GLU A 10 14.63 -35.48 -5.28
N ARG A 11 13.90 -35.86 -6.34
CA ARG A 11 14.22 -37.04 -7.15
C ARG A 11 15.61 -36.95 -7.78
N LYS A 12 15.93 -35.81 -8.40
CA LYS A 12 17.25 -35.58 -9.02
C LYS A 12 18.39 -35.58 -8.00
N ILE A 13 18.17 -35.06 -6.79
CA ILE A 13 19.15 -35.12 -5.70
C ILE A 13 19.41 -36.59 -5.33
N THR A 14 18.35 -37.38 -5.17
CA THR A 14 18.47 -38.81 -4.86
C THR A 14 19.23 -39.58 -5.94
N GLU A 15 18.96 -39.29 -7.22
CA GLU A 15 19.68 -39.86 -8.36
C GLU A 15 21.16 -39.45 -8.37
N ALA A 16 21.46 -38.17 -8.12
CA ALA A 16 22.83 -37.65 -8.06
C ALA A 16 23.63 -38.25 -6.89
N ILE A 17 23.00 -38.47 -5.74
CA ILE A 17 23.62 -39.17 -4.59
C ILE A 17 23.98 -40.60 -4.97
N LYS A 18 23.06 -41.34 -5.61
CA LYS A 18 23.31 -42.71 -6.09
C LYS A 18 24.49 -42.76 -7.08
N ALA A 19 24.60 -41.74 -7.94
CA ALA A 19 25.70 -41.59 -8.88
C ALA A 19 27.00 -41.01 -8.27
N LYS A 20 27.03 -40.71 -6.96
CA LYS A 20 28.13 -40.01 -6.25
C LYS A 20 28.54 -38.68 -6.90
N ASN A 21 27.61 -38.02 -7.60
CA ASN A 21 27.85 -36.74 -8.26
C ASN A 21 27.54 -35.58 -7.30
N TRP A 22 28.50 -35.29 -6.42
CA TRP A 22 28.36 -34.24 -5.39
C TRP A 22 28.19 -32.84 -5.99
N ASN A 23 28.79 -32.55 -7.15
CA ASN A 23 28.63 -31.28 -7.83
C ASN A 23 27.16 -31.01 -8.19
N GLU A 24 26.46 -32.04 -8.69
CA GLU A 24 25.04 -31.92 -9.03
C GLU A 24 24.16 -31.80 -7.78
N VAL A 25 24.51 -32.50 -6.70
CA VAL A 25 23.81 -32.36 -5.40
C VAL A 25 23.92 -30.91 -4.90
N THR A 26 25.12 -30.34 -4.84
CA THR A 26 25.32 -28.94 -4.41
C THR A 26 24.57 -27.96 -5.31
N ARG A 27 24.62 -28.16 -6.64
CA ARG A 27 23.91 -27.31 -7.60
C ARG A 27 22.39 -27.33 -7.40
N LEU A 28 21.82 -28.51 -7.14
CA LEU A 28 20.37 -28.66 -6.92
C LEU A 28 19.95 -28.07 -5.57
N LEU A 29 20.75 -28.21 -4.52
CA LEU A 29 20.50 -27.58 -3.23
C LEU A 29 20.53 -26.05 -3.32
N GLN A 30 21.46 -25.48 -4.10
CA GLN A 30 21.56 -24.04 -4.31
C GLN A 30 20.49 -23.47 -5.26
N GLN A 31 19.72 -24.31 -5.94
CA GLN A 31 18.85 -23.90 -7.05
C GLN A 31 17.80 -22.87 -6.65
N GLU A 32 17.20 -22.98 -5.46
CA GLU A 32 16.20 -22.03 -4.98
C GLU A 32 16.80 -20.64 -4.79
N GLN A 33 17.95 -20.57 -4.12
CA GLN A 33 18.66 -19.33 -3.89
C GLN A 33 19.09 -18.68 -5.21
N SER A 34 19.69 -19.44 -6.13
CA SER A 34 20.08 -18.93 -7.45
C SER A 34 18.89 -18.39 -8.26
N ASN A 35 17.71 -19.02 -8.12
CA ASN A 35 16.49 -18.55 -8.76
C ASN A 35 15.97 -17.25 -8.12
N ALA A 36 16.03 -17.12 -6.80
CA ALA A 36 15.68 -15.90 -6.09
C ALA A 36 16.59 -14.73 -6.51
N GLU A 37 17.90 -14.93 -6.50
CA GLU A 37 18.89 -13.94 -6.94
C GLU A 37 18.68 -13.52 -8.40
N ARG A 38 18.32 -14.46 -9.28
CA ARG A 38 17.99 -14.14 -10.68
C ARG A 38 16.75 -13.26 -10.78
N ARG A 39 15.71 -13.52 -9.99
CA ARG A 39 14.51 -12.68 -9.93
C ARG A 39 14.83 -11.29 -9.39
N ASP A 40 15.66 -11.21 -8.36
CA ASP A 40 16.08 -9.94 -7.78
C ASP A 40 16.88 -9.09 -8.79
N ARG A 41 17.78 -9.71 -9.56
CA ARG A 41 18.47 -9.04 -10.68
C ARG A 41 17.51 -8.55 -11.77
N TYR A 42 16.51 -9.34 -12.14
CA TYR A 42 15.49 -8.94 -13.12
C TYR A 42 14.70 -7.71 -12.68
N HIS A 43 14.44 -7.58 -11.38
CA HIS A 43 13.76 -6.42 -10.79
C HIS A 43 14.72 -5.32 -10.29
N HIS A 44 16.01 -5.37 -10.67
CA HIS A 44 17.03 -4.41 -10.26
C HIS A 44 17.13 -4.18 -8.75
N LYS A 45 16.78 -5.18 -7.95
CA LYS A 45 16.91 -5.10 -6.49
C LYS A 45 18.38 -5.08 -6.10
N ARG A 46 18.67 -4.41 -4.99
CA ARG A 46 19.99 -4.34 -4.39
C ARG A 46 19.90 -4.71 -2.92
N SER A 47 20.99 -5.25 -2.38
CA SER A 47 21.09 -5.55 -0.95
C SER A 47 21.07 -4.27 -0.13
N MET A 48 20.43 -4.31 1.02
CA MET A 48 20.40 -3.20 1.97
C MET A 48 21.73 -3.06 2.72
N GLU A 49 22.48 -4.16 2.79
CA GLU A 49 23.83 -4.29 3.34
C GLU A 49 24.92 -3.92 2.32
N GLU A 50 24.53 -3.54 1.09
CA GLU A 50 25.47 -3.07 0.07
C GLU A 50 26.21 -1.82 0.58
N ASN A 51 27.54 -1.86 0.54
CA ASN A 51 28.36 -0.70 0.84
C ASN A 51 28.22 0.34 -0.30
N ILE A 52 27.76 1.53 0.06
CA ILE A 52 27.53 2.65 -0.87
C ILE A 52 28.51 3.82 -0.68
N ALA A 53 29.57 3.64 0.11
CA ALA A 53 30.60 4.66 0.29
C ALA A 53 31.34 4.94 -1.04
N ARG A 54 31.49 6.22 -1.38
CA ARG A 54 32.19 6.65 -2.62
C ARG A 54 33.71 6.67 -2.51
N ASN A 55 34.24 6.78 -1.29
CA ASN A 55 35.68 6.84 -0.97
C ASN A 55 35.99 5.82 0.13
N ASP A 56 37.28 5.56 0.38
CA ASP A 56 37.83 4.69 1.46
C ASP A 56 37.54 5.16 2.91
N GLY A 57 36.51 5.98 3.09
CA GLY A 57 36.01 6.41 4.40
C GLY A 57 35.24 5.31 5.12
N LYS A 58 34.49 5.70 6.18
CA LYS A 58 33.65 4.77 6.94
C LYS A 58 32.68 4.05 6.01
N ARG A 59 32.65 2.70 6.10
CA ARG A 59 31.65 1.85 5.46
C ARG A 59 30.26 2.40 5.80
N ARG A 60 29.46 2.63 4.75
CA ARG A 60 28.07 3.08 4.85
C ARG A 60 27.22 2.11 4.09
N GLU A 61 26.26 1.49 4.75
CA GLU A 61 25.35 0.52 4.16
C GLU A 61 24.12 1.23 3.59
N ARG A 62 23.48 0.62 2.58
CA ARG A 62 22.35 1.24 1.86
C ARG A 62 21.17 1.54 2.78
N TYR A 63 20.90 0.72 3.80
CA TYR A 63 19.81 1.01 4.74
C TYR A 63 20.01 2.30 5.55
N GLU A 64 21.24 2.76 5.75
CA GLU A 64 21.51 3.98 6.53
C GLU A 64 21.01 5.25 5.83
N VAL A 65 20.81 5.21 4.51
CA VAL A 65 20.39 6.37 3.71
C VAL A 65 18.96 6.25 3.20
N VAL A 66 18.36 5.06 3.30
CA VAL A 66 16.97 4.85 2.91
C VAL A 66 16.11 5.34 4.07
N ALA A 67 15.36 6.42 3.84
CA ALA A 67 14.41 6.92 4.82
C ALA A 67 13.33 5.86 5.11
N SER A 68 12.84 5.82 6.36
CA SER A 68 11.65 5.04 6.67
C SER A 68 10.46 5.57 5.87
N SER A 69 9.52 4.68 5.55
CA SER A 69 8.21 5.06 5.01
C SER A 69 7.29 5.67 6.08
N ASP A 70 7.68 5.57 7.36
CA ASP A 70 6.89 6.09 8.47
C ASP A 70 6.95 7.61 8.52
N LEU A 71 5.85 8.22 8.96
CA LEU A 71 5.79 9.66 9.20
C LEU A 71 6.74 10.04 10.33
N ASN A 72 7.48 11.12 10.14
CA ASN A 72 8.21 11.73 11.23
C ASN A 72 7.20 12.39 12.22
N PRO A 73 7.62 12.75 13.45
CA PRO A 73 6.71 13.30 14.45
C PRO A 73 5.99 14.59 14.01
N GLU A 74 6.64 15.43 13.20
CA GLU A 74 6.04 16.66 12.67
C GLU A 74 4.97 16.34 11.62
N GLU A 75 5.27 15.43 10.68
CA GLU A 75 4.31 14.96 9.68
C GLU A 75 3.11 14.25 10.32
N ALA A 76 3.35 13.45 11.36
CA ALA A 76 2.29 12.80 12.12
C ALA A 76 1.37 13.82 12.79
N LEU A 77 1.95 14.87 13.41
CA LEU A 77 1.17 15.94 14.03
C LEU A 77 0.34 16.71 13.00
N ILE A 78 0.92 17.07 11.85
CA ILE A 78 0.21 17.74 10.75
C ILE A 78 -0.96 16.88 10.26
N LEU A 79 -0.76 15.56 10.14
CA LEU A 79 -1.83 14.64 9.75
C LEU A 79 -2.96 14.58 10.80
N GLU A 80 -2.62 14.54 12.09
CA GLU A 80 -3.61 14.56 13.17
C GLU A 80 -4.43 15.86 13.17
N GLU A 81 -3.77 17.02 13.03
CA GLU A 81 -4.42 18.32 12.92
C GLU A 81 -5.36 18.38 11.71
N LEU A 82 -4.92 17.86 10.56
CA LEU A 82 -5.74 17.77 9.35
C LEU A 82 -6.98 16.90 9.56
N ILE A 83 -6.82 15.71 10.16
CA ILE A 83 -7.93 14.80 10.45
C ILE A 83 -8.94 15.48 11.38
N GLN A 84 -8.45 16.19 12.41
CA GLN A 84 -9.30 16.91 13.33
C GLN A 84 -10.07 18.05 12.65
N ALA A 85 -9.40 18.84 11.81
CA ALA A 85 -10.04 19.90 11.04
C ALA A 85 -11.11 19.36 10.07
N ILE A 86 -10.86 18.22 9.44
CA ILE A 86 -11.85 17.55 8.57
C ILE A 86 -13.07 17.11 9.38
N ARG A 87 -12.88 16.54 10.58
CA ARG A 87 -13.98 16.13 11.46
C ARG A 87 -14.84 17.32 11.87
N GLU A 88 -14.22 18.42 12.27
CA GLU A 88 -14.92 19.66 12.64
C GLU A 88 -15.67 20.27 11.45
N ALA A 89 -15.04 20.31 10.27
CA ALA A 89 -15.68 20.80 9.06
C ALA A 89 -16.89 19.93 8.66
N LYS A 90 -16.78 18.60 8.75
CA LYS A 90 -17.91 17.68 8.50
C LYS A 90 -19.04 17.86 9.50
N ALA A 91 -18.75 18.18 10.76
CA ALA A 91 -19.76 18.45 11.78
C ALA A 91 -20.62 19.69 11.47
N SER A 92 -20.12 20.61 10.63
CA SER A 92 -20.90 21.77 10.16
C SER A 92 -21.96 21.42 9.09
N LEU A 93 -21.90 20.22 8.51
CA LEU A 93 -22.84 19.75 7.50
C LEU A 93 -24.08 19.12 8.15
N SER A 94 -25.16 19.00 7.36
CA SER A 94 -26.29 18.16 7.79
C SER A 94 -25.86 16.69 7.86
N GLU A 95 -26.53 15.89 8.68
CA GLU A 95 -26.22 14.45 8.83
C GLU A 95 -26.20 13.72 7.48
N ILE A 96 -27.17 14.01 6.61
CA ILE A 96 -27.26 13.44 5.25
C ILE A 96 -26.08 13.91 4.38
N ASP A 97 -25.78 15.22 4.38
CA ASP A 97 -24.66 15.75 3.57
C ASP A 97 -23.31 15.21 4.04
N SER A 98 -23.12 15.08 5.36
CA SER A 98 -21.93 14.50 5.97
C SER A 98 -21.75 13.04 5.55
N LYS A 99 -22.84 12.25 5.58
CA LYS A 99 -22.80 10.85 5.16
C LYS A 99 -22.55 10.69 3.65
N ILE A 100 -23.14 11.55 2.83
CA ILE A 100 -22.88 11.59 1.38
C ILE A 100 -21.40 11.87 1.11
N VAL A 101 -20.79 12.83 1.82
CA VAL A 101 -19.36 13.14 1.67
C VAL A 101 -18.49 11.95 2.09
N GLU A 102 -18.78 11.31 3.23
CA GLU A 102 -18.05 10.13 3.71
C GLU A 102 -18.06 8.99 2.68
N MET A 103 -19.24 8.62 2.17
CA MET A 103 -19.36 7.53 1.20
C MET A 103 -18.62 7.79 -0.10
N ILE A 104 -18.66 9.02 -0.61
CA ILE A 104 -18.09 9.35 -1.92
C ILE A 104 -16.59 9.64 -1.82
N ALA A 105 -16.19 10.50 -0.88
CA ALA A 105 -14.81 10.98 -0.79
C ALA A 105 -13.88 10.02 -0.02
N GLU A 106 -14.37 9.36 1.03
CA GLU A 106 -13.54 8.49 1.88
C GLU A 106 -13.65 7.02 1.46
N GLN A 107 -14.85 6.55 1.13
CA GLN A 107 -15.09 5.15 0.75
C GLN A 107 -15.04 4.89 -0.76
N GLY A 108 -15.02 5.95 -1.58
CA GLY A 108 -14.96 5.83 -3.04
C GLY A 108 -16.24 5.27 -3.69
N SER A 109 -17.39 5.35 -3.00
CA SER A 109 -18.67 4.84 -3.51
C SER A 109 -19.18 5.66 -4.69
N SER A 110 -19.91 5.01 -5.61
CA SER A 110 -20.56 5.70 -6.72
C SER A 110 -21.82 6.45 -6.26
N TYR A 111 -22.24 7.49 -6.99
CA TYR A 111 -23.47 8.24 -6.69
C TYR A 111 -24.72 7.36 -6.62
N LYS A 112 -24.77 6.27 -7.41
CA LYS A 112 -25.90 5.32 -7.41
C LYS A 112 -25.94 4.49 -6.13
N GLU A 113 -24.80 4.00 -5.68
CA GLU A 113 -24.69 3.24 -4.43
C GLU A 113 -25.02 4.12 -3.23
N THR A 114 -24.50 5.36 -3.20
CA THR A 114 -24.82 6.34 -2.17
C THR A 114 -26.30 6.69 -2.17
N ALA A 115 -26.94 6.88 -3.33
CA ALA A 115 -28.38 7.14 -3.41
C ALA A 115 -29.24 6.00 -2.85
N ARG A 116 -28.86 4.74 -3.11
CA ARG A 116 -29.53 3.58 -2.53
C ARG A 116 -29.43 3.60 -1.01
N TYR A 117 -28.22 3.76 -0.47
CA TYR A 117 -27.99 3.80 0.98
C TYR A 117 -28.75 4.95 1.66
N VAL A 118 -28.66 6.16 1.10
CA VAL A 118 -29.35 7.35 1.65
C VAL A 118 -30.87 7.19 1.62
N THR A 119 -31.40 6.54 0.58
CA THR A 119 -32.83 6.24 0.48
C THR A 119 -33.29 5.23 1.52
N GLU A 120 -32.47 4.22 1.83
CA GLU A 120 -32.78 3.18 2.82
C GLU A 120 -32.73 3.72 4.26
N HIS A 121 -31.76 4.59 4.56
CA HIS A 121 -31.49 5.03 5.94
C HIS A 121 -32.02 6.41 6.31
N TYR A 122 -32.30 7.27 5.33
CA TYR A 122 -32.68 8.66 5.59
C TYR A 122 -33.94 9.07 4.82
N LYS A 123 -33.77 9.42 3.55
CA LYS A 123 -34.84 9.96 2.71
C LYS A 123 -34.61 9.55 1.27
N LYS A 124 -35.70 9.21 0.58
CA LYS A 124 -35.70 8.88 -0.83
C LYS A 124 -35.02 9.98 -1.66
N MET A 125 -33.92 9.60 -2.33
CA MET A 125 -33.06 10.50 -3.08
C MET A 125 -32.53 9.81 -4.34
N SER A 126 -32.53 10.51 -5.48
CA SER A 126 -31.90 10.01 -6.71
C SER A 126 -30.40 10.27 -6.71
N ASP A 127 -29.65 9.56 -7.55
CA ASP A 127 -28.22 9.75 -7.79
C ASP A 127 -27.89 11.19 -8.24
N VAL A 128 -28.74 11.81 -9.08
CA VAL A 128 -28.63 13.22 -9.46
C VAL A 128 -28.76 14.15 -8.26
N THR A 129 -29.69 13.83 -7.34
CA THR A 129 -29.90 14.64 -6.14
C THR A 129 -28.74 14.47 -5.16
N VAL A 130 -28.23 13.25 -4.97
CA VAL A 130 -27.02 12.98 -4.19
C VAL A 130 -25.83 13.78 -4.73
N LYS A 131 -25.63 13.79 -6.06
CA LYS A 131 -24.56 14.57 -6.69
C LYS A 131 -24.70 16.07 -6.39
N SER A 132 -25.92 16.60 -6.42
CA SER A 132 -26.21 18.00 -6.07
C SER A 132 -25.87 18.31 -4.61
N HIS A 133 -26.28 17.43 -3.67
CA HIS A 133 -25.95 17.53 -2.26
C HIS A 133 -24.43 17.48 -2.03
N TYR A 134 -23.74 16.52 -2.64
CA TYR A 134 -22.29 16.39 -2.58
C TYR A 134 -21.58 17.67 -3.04
N CYS A 135 -21.93 18.21 -4.21
CA CYS A 135 -21.32 19.45 -4.71
C CYS A 135 -21.60 20.65 -3.80
N LYS A 136 -22.80 20.74 -3.21
CA LYS A 136 -23.13 21.81 -2.25
C LYS A 136 -22.34 21.66 -0.95
N ALA A 137 -22.20 20.45 -0.43
CA ALA A 137 -21.39 20.14 0.74
C ALA A 137 -19.92 20.53 0.50
N LEU A 138 -19.34 20.15 -0.65
CA LEU A 138 -17.97 20.54 -1.03
C LEU A 138 -17.79 22.07 -1.10
N LYS A 139 -18.77 22.81 -1.63
CA LYS A 139 -18.72 24.28 -1.66
C LYS A 139 -18.75 24.89 -0.25
N LYS A 140 -19.47 24.27 0.70
CA LYS A 140 -19.48 24.70 2.11
C LYS A 140 -18.17 24.37 2.83
N LEU A 141 -17.59 23.20 2.55
CA LEU A 141 -16.33 22.77 3.17
C LEU A 141 -15.10 23.51 2.61
N ALA A 142 -15.12 23.90 1.33
CA ALA A 142 -14.00 24.56 0.67
C ALA A 142 -13.38 25.76 1.43
N PRO A 143 -14.15 26.74 1.96
CA PRO A 143 -13.57 27.81 2.75
C PRO A 143 -13.04 27.34 4.11
N LEU A 144 -13.66 26.34 4.74
CA LEU A 144 -13.26 25.84 6.06
C LEU A 144 -11.93 25.08 6.02
N LEU A 145 -11.65 24.41 4.89
CA LEU A 145 -10.45 23.61 4.68
C LEU A 145 -9.38 24.33 3.84
N LYS A 146 -9.56 25.62 3.54
CA LYS A 146 -8.65 26.39 2.68
C LYS A 146 -7.24 26.51 3.29
N THR A 147 -7.15 26.56 4.62
CA THR A 147 -5.87 26.68 5.35
C THR A 147 -5.02 25.40 5.26
N TYR A 148 -5.64 24.27 4.92
CA TYR A 148 -5.00 22.95 4.88
C TYR A 148 -4.75 22.45 3.45
N ARG A 149 -4.81 23.36 2.47
CA ARG A 149 -4.68 23.07 1.04
C ARG A 149 -3.32 23.50 0.51
#